data_AF-A0AAD6FRG5-F1
#
_entry.id   AF-A0AAD6FRG5-F1
#
_cell.length_a   1.000
_cell.length_b   1.000
_cell.length_c   1.000
_cell.angle_alpha   90.00
_cell.angle_beta   90.00
_cell.angle_gamma   90.00
#
_symmetry.space_group_name_H-M   'P 1'
#
loop_
_entity.id
_entity.type
_entity.pdbx_description
1 polymer ?
#
loop_
_entity_poly.entity_id
_entity_poly.type
_entity_poly.pdbx_seq_one_letter_code
_entity_poly.pdbx_strand_id
1 'polypeptide(L)'
;MLANKSQFASLLSVIVSLWLHLPKSHIPLWEDHRNETAEEKGAMSSISPYIKHYEGLSYDREDLHRKHLRTRRASHPEEHTLQLDITAFNRTFRLLLKHNAEAFTENVMVFRKNGSTPADLSHLYSGKLE
;
A
#
# COMPACT_ATOMS: atom_id res chain seq x y z
N MET A 1 -17.78 -34.51 -24.63
CA MET A 1 -16.39 -34.69 -25.10
C MET A 1 -15.58 -33.46 -24.69
N LEU A 2 -14.84 -33.55 -23.58
CA LEU A 2 -14.01 -32.47 -23.05
C LEU A 2 -12.57 -32.67 -23.52
N ALA A 3 -12.08 -31.79 -24.39
CA ALA A 3 -10.67 -31.74 -24.76
C ALA A 3 -9.84 -31.19 -23.58
N ASN A 4 -8.80 -31.93 -23.25
CA ASN A 4 -8.02 -31.86 -22.02
C ASN A 4 -7.07 -30.64 -21.99
N LYS A 5 -7.12 -29.85 -20.91
CA LYS A 5 -6.25 -28.68 -20.64
C LYS A 5 -4.75 -28.97 -20.70
N SER A 6 -4.35 -30.25 -20.68
CA SER A 6 -2.96 -30.70 -20.76
C SER A 6 -2.28 -30.39 -22.12
N GLN A 7 -3.03 -30.30 -23.23
CA GLN A 7 -2.39 -30.06 -24.54
C GLN A 7 -1.91 -28.62 -24.76
N PHE A 8 -2.51 -27.63 -24.08
CA PHE A 8 -2.15 -26.21 -24.24
C PHE A 8 -0.80 -25.87 -23.57
N ALA A 9 -0.46 -26.52 -22.47
CA ALA A 9 0.83 -26.31 -21.80
C ALA A 9 2.01 -26.83 -22.65
N SER A 10 1.79 -27.89 -23.43
CA SER A 10 2.84 -28.48 -24.27
C SER A 10 3.23 -27.58 -25.46
N LEU A 11 2.26 -26.86 -26.05
CA LEU A 11 2.53 -25.97 -27.17
C LEU A 11 3.31 -24.72 -26.74
N LEU A 12 3.02 -24.17 -25.56
CA LEU A 12 3.74 -23.01 -25.02
C LEU A 12 5.21 -23.33 -24.70
N SER A 13 5.51 -24.54 -24.22
CA SER A 13 6.88 -24.96 -23.90
C SER A 13 7.76 -25.11 -25.16
N VAL A 14 7.20 -25.61 -26.27
CA VAL A 14 7.93 -25.74 -27.54
C VAL A 14 8.25 -24.37 -28.15
N ILE A 15 7.32 -23.40 -28.06
CA ILE A 15 7.51 -22.04 -28.58
C ILE A 15 8.60 -21.29 -27.80
N VAL A 16 8.61 -21.39 -26.47
CA VAL A 16 9.65 -20.78 -25.62
C VAL A 16 11.02 -21.40 -25.86
N SER A 17 11.07 -22.73 -26.09
CA SER A 17 12.33 -23.43 -26.36
C SER A 17 12.92 -23.11 -27.73
N LEU A 18 12.08 -22.90 -28.76
CA LEU A 18 12.52 -22.51 -30.09
C LEU A 18 13.08 -21.07 -30.12
N TRP A 19 12.69 -20.24 -29.16
CA TRP A 19 13.14 -18.86 -29.02
C TRP A 19 14.52 -18.71 -28.33
N LEU A 20 15.03 -19.76 -27.67
CA LEU A 20 16.30 -19.70 -26.94
C LEU A 20 17.57 -19.96 -27.79
N HIS A 21 17.42 -20.32 -29.07
CA HIS A 21 18.55 -20.73 -29.92
C HIS A 21 18.77 -19.89 -31.19
N LEU A 22 18.12 -18.73 -31.31
CA LEU A 22 18.28 -17.84 -32.47
C LEU A 22 19.22 -16.65 -32.18
N PRO A 23 20.23 -16.39 -33.02
CA PRO A 23 21.20 -15.32 -32.82
C PRO A 23 20.57 -13.91 -32.96
N LYS A 24 21.01 -13.03 -32.07
CA LYS A 24 20.48 -11.68 -31.80
C LYS A 24 20.87 -10.63 -32.84
N SER A 25 20.38 -10.72 -34.08
CA SER A 25 20.69 -9.69 -35.09
C SER A 25 19.53 -9.22 -35.96
N HIS A 26 18.28 -9.37 -35.51
CA HIS A 26 17.15 -8.75 -36.21
C HIS A 26 16.13 -8.20 -35.22
N ILE A 27 16.13 -6.88 -35.03
CA ILE A 27 15.04 -6.16 -34.39
C ILE A 27 14.14 -5.67 -35.53
N PRO A 28 12.93 -6.22 -35.73
CA PRO A 28 11.99 -5.63 -36.67
C PRO A 28 11.29 -4.44 -36.00
N LEU A 29 11.42 -3.31 -36.68
CA LEU A 29 10.85 -2.00 -36.36
C LEU A 29 9.37 -1.96 -36.79
N TRP A 30 8.49 -2.70 -36.13
CA TRP A 30 7.03 -2.48 -36.11
C TRP A 30 6.40 -3.58 -35.23
N GLU A 31 5.78 -3.19 -34.12
CA GLU A 31 4.38 -3.53 -33.80
C GLU A 31 4.04 -2.83 -32.47
N ASP A 32 3.56 -1.60 -32.64
CA ASP A 32 2.99 -0.77 -31.59
C ASP A 32 1.62 -1.32 -31.20
N HIS A 33 1.59 -2.14 -30.15
CA HIS A 33 0.35 -2.46 -29.41
C HIS A 33 0.65 -2.47 -27.90
N ARG A 34 1.00 -1.30 -27.35
CA ARG A 34 0.85 -1.03 -25.90
C ARG A 34 -0.37 -0.16 -25.65
N ASN A 35 -1.54 -0.74 -25.89
CA ASN A 35 -2.82 -0.34 -25.33
C ASN A 35 -2.94 -0.73 -23.83
N GLU A 36 -1.85 -0.59 -23.07
CA GLU A 36 -1.73 -1.03 -21.68
C GLU A 36 -1.48 0.18 -20.77
N THR A 37 -2.35 1.20 -20.83
CA THR A 37 -2.42 2.30 -19.82
C THR A 37 -3.81 2.95 -19.67
N ALA A 38 -4.86 2.40 -20.31
CA ALA A 38 -6.22 2.96 -20.21
C ALA A 38 -7.07 2.28 -19.12
N GLU A 39 -6.88 0.98 -18.84
CA GLU A 39 -7.69 0.27 -17.84
C GLU A 39 -7.34 0.63 -16.38
N GLU A 40 -6.09 1.00 -16.10
CA GLU A 40 -5.72 1.42 -14.73
C GLU A 40 -6.20 2.85 -14.40
N LYS A 41 -6.44 3.69 -15.42
CA LYS A 41 -7.06 5.01 -15.23
C LYS A 41 -8.58 4.95 -15.06
N GLY A 42 -9.23 3.87 -15.48
CA GLY A 42 -10.68 3.68 -15.35
C GLY A 42 -11.14 3.34 -13.94
N ALA A 43 -10.29 2.70 -13.12
CA ALA A 43 -10.66 2.32 -11.75
C ALA A 43 -10.63 3.47 -10.73
N MET A 44 -9.97 4.60 -11.06
CA MET A 44 -10.08 5.84 -10.27
C MET A 44 -11.31 6.68 -10.66
N SER A 45 -12.08 6.26 -11.67
CA SER A 45 -13.32 6.94 -12.03
C SER A 45 -14.43 6.53 -11.06
N SER A 46 -14.80 7.48 -10.20
CA SER A 46 -15.91 7.45 -9.25
C SER A 46 -15.71 6.59 -7.99
N ILE A 47 -14.82 7.06 -7.09
CA ILE A 47 -14.88 6.72 -5.65
C ILE A 47 -16.30 6.90 -5.07
N SER A 48 -17.06 7.89 -5.57
CA SER A 48 -18.49 8.10 -5.36
C SER A 48 -18.92 9.33 -6.15
N PRO A 49 -20.16 9.41 -6.68
CA PRO A 49 -20.68 10.63 -7.29
C PRO A 49 -20.75 11.83 -6.31
N TYR A 50 -20.66 11.57 -5.00
CA TYR A 50 -20.67 12.60 -3.95
C TYR A 50 -19.30 13.11 -3.56
N ILE A 51 -18.21 12.47 -4.03
CA ILE A 51 -16.85 12.87 -3.71
C ILE A 51 -16.31 13.71 -4.85
N LYS A 52 -16.32 15.04 -4.65
CA LYS A 52 -15.93 16.03 -5.67
C LYS A 52 -14.43 16.06 -5.93
N HIS A 53 -13.64 15.94 -4.87
CA HIS A 53 -12.18 16.03 -4.93
C HIS A 53 -11.57 15.02 -3.98
N TYR A 54 -10.66 14.21 -4.52
CA TYR A 54 -9.82 13.29 -3.77
C TYR A 54 -8.37 13.64 -4.09
N GLU A 55 -7.56 13.86 -3.05
CA GLU A 55 -6.14 14.16 -3.18
C GLU A 55 -5.38 13.32 -2.16
N GLY A 56 -4.22 12.81 -2.56
CA GLY A 56 -3.32 12.12 -1.64
C GLY A 56 -2.71 13.12 -0.66
N LEU A 57 -2.68 12.75 0.61
CA LEU A 57 -2.01 13.53 1.63
C LEU A 57 -0.49 13.30 1.59
N SER A 58 0.28 14.37 1.85
CA SER A 58 1.74 14.33 1.89
C SER A 58 2.24 14.65 3.31
N TYR A 59 3.22 13.90 3.78
CA TYR A 59 3.83 14.06 5.10
C TYR A 59 5.23 13.44 5.13
N ASP A 60 6.07 13.90 6.06
CA ASP A 60 7.40 13.33 6.27
C ASP A 60 7.30 12.03 7.09
N ARG A 61 7.47 10.89 6.40
CA ARG A 61 7.44 9.56 7.00
C ARG A 61 8.63 9.30 7.93
N GLU A 62 9.80 9.83 7.62
CA GLU A 62 11.01 9.61 8.41
C GLU A 62 10.94 10.41 9.72
N ASP A 63 10.46 11.65 9.63
CA ASP A 63 10.21 12.47 10.80
C ASP A 63 9.12 11.86 11.70
N LEU A 64 8.01 11.40 11.11
CA LEU A 64 6.96 10.68 11.83
C LEU A 64 7.52 9.44 12.54
N HIS A 65 8.32 8.63 11.85
CA HIS A 65 8.91 7.43 12.42
C HIS A 65 9.85 7.76 13.59
N ARG A 66 10.71 8.76 13.43
CA ARG A 66 11.62 9.23 14.48
C ARG A 66 10.85 9.74 15.70
N LYS A 67 9.80 10.54 15.49
CA LYS A 67 8.95 11.04 16.59
C LYS A 67 8.21 9.88 17.27
N HIS A 68 7.67 8.91 16.53
CA HIS A 68 7.08 7.69 17.09
C HIS A 68 8.07 6.93 17.98
N LEU A 69 9.31 6.70 17.51
CA LEU A 69 10.34 6.04 18.31
C LEU A 69 10.69 6.80 19.59
N ARG A 70 10.69 8.13 19.54
CA ARG A 70 10.92 8.98 20.72
C ARG A 70 9.78 8.85 21.71
N THR A 71 8.53 9.01 21.25
CA THR A 71 7.31 8.82 22.07
C THR A 71 7.29 7.44 22.73
N ARG A 72 7.66 6.38 22.00
CA ARG A 72 7.70 5.01 22.54
C ARG A 72 8.75 4.81 23.63
N ARG A 73 9.82 5.61 23.64
CA ARG A 73 10.87 5.58 24.69
C ARG A 73 10.53 6.49 25.87
N ALA A 74 9.55 7.38 25.74
CA ALA A 74 9.20 8.33 26.78
C ALA A 74 8.55 7.61 27.97
N SER A 75 9.07 7.86 29.17
CA SER A 75 8.58 7.21 30.39
C SER A 75 7.30 7.84 30.94
N HIS A 76 6.99 9.08 30.56
CA HIS A 76 5.81 9.80 31.04
C HIS A 76 4.69 9.83 29.99
N PRO A 77 3.43 9.52 30.37
CA PRO A 77 2.28 9.53 29.46
C PRO A 77 2.02 10.89 28.79
N GLU A 78 2.32 12.00 29.47
CA GLU A 78 2.15 13.35 28.91
C GLU A 78 3.12 13.64 27.74
N GLU A 79 4.26 12.94 27.71
CA GLU A 79 5.25 13.02 26.63
C GLU A 79 4.90 12.13 25.44
N HIS A 80 3.74 11.45 25.47
CA HIS A 80 3.30 10.57 24.39
C HIS A 80 2.52 11.31 23.29
N THR A 81 2.71 12.64 23.24
CA THR A 81 2.18 13.51 22.19
C THR A 81 3.15 13.60 21.01
N LEU A 82 2.60 13.58 19.80
CA LEU A 82 3.30 13.62 18.53
C LEU A 82 2.61 14.67 17.66
N GLN A 83 3.40 15.62 17.14
CA GLN A 83 2.90 16.57 16.13
C GLN A 83 3.23 16.07 14.73
N LEU A 84 2.20 15.99 13.89
CA LEU A 84 2.27 15.58 12.49
C LEU A 84 1.70 16.67 11.59
N ASP A 85 2.53 17.19 10.70
CA ASP A 85 2.10 18.12 9.66
C ASP A 85 1.76 17.32 8.40
N ILE A 86 0.52 17.49 7.94
CA ILE A 86 0.02 16.88 6.71
C ILE A 86 -0.29 17.97 5.70
N THR A 87 0.15 17.81 4.47
CA THR A 87 -0.18 18.72 3.37
C THR A 87 -1.14 18.05 2.39
N ALA A 88 -2.27 18.69 2.13
CA ALA A 88 -3.27 18.27 1.15
C ALA A 88 -4.06 19.50 0.67
N PHE A 89 -4.56 19.51 -0.57
CA PHE A 89 -5.35 20.61 -1.10
C PHE A 89 -4.63 21.97 -1.02
N ASN A 90 -3.32 21.97 -1.26
CA ASN A 90 -2.46 23.15 -1.14
C ASN A 90 -2.47 23.81 0.26
N ARG A 91 -2.82 23.05 1.30
CA ARG A 91 -2.88 23.50 2.69
C ARG A 91 -2.14 22.54 3.61
N THR A 92 -1.55 23.07 4.67
CA THR A 92 -0.93 22.28 5.73
C THR A 92 -1.86 22.23 6.93
N PHE A 93 -2.13 21.02 7.40
CA PHE A 93 -2.93 20.68 8.56
C PHE A 93 -2.00 20.15 9.65
N ARG A 94 -2.12 20.67 10.87
CA ARG A 94 -1.33 20.21 12.01
C ARG A 94 -2.16 19.29 12.87
N LEU A 95 -1.72 18.06 13.03
CA LEU A 95 -2.38 17.07 13.87
C LEU A 95 -1.59 16.88 15.15
N LEU A 96 -2.27 16.99 16.29
CA LEU A 96 -1.74 16.55 17.56
C LEU A 96 -2.24 15.13 17.83
N LEU A 97 -1.30 14.19 17.86
CA LEU A 97 -1.54 12.76 18.06
C LEU A 97 -1.14 12.37 19.48
N LYS A 98 -1.97 11.61 20.19
CA LYS A 98 -1.66 10.96 21.47
C LYS A 98 -1.77 9.45 21.31
N HIS A 99 -0.83 8.70 21.89
CA HIS A 99 -0.98 7.24 21.97
C HIS A 99 -2.29 6.93 22.71
N ASN A 100 -3.15 6.13 22.09
CA ASN A 100 -4.40 5.71 22.70
C ASN A 100 -4.77 4.33 22.19
N ALA A 101 -4.75 3.36 23.09
CA ALA A 101 -5.17 1.98 22.86
C ALA A 101 -6.37 1.58 23.74
N GLU A 102 -7.03 2.54 24.42
CA GLU A 102 -8.14 2.28 25.36
C GLU A 102 -9.36 1.63 24.69
N ALA A 103 -9.52 1.81 23.37
CA ALA A 103 -10.55 1.15 22.59
C ALA A 103 -10.34 -0.37 22.45
N PHE A 104 -9.20 -0.90 22.90
CA PHE A 104 -8.80 -2.29 22.76
C PHE A 104 -8.52 -2.92 24.12
N THR A 105 -8.88 -4.19 24.26
CA THR A 105 -8.52 -4.99 25.43
C THR A 105 -7.00 -5.24 25.47
N GLU A 106 -6.40 -5.37 26.65
CA GLU A 106 -4.95 -5.59 26.79
C GLU A 106 -4.43 -6.84 26.03
N ASN A 107 -5.28 -7.85 25.82
CA ASN A 107 -4.94 -9.12 25.18
C ASN A 107 -5.57 -9.29 23.77
N VAL A 108 -5.54 -8.24 22.94
CA VAL A 108 -5.99 -8.39 21.54
C VAL A 108 -5.07 -9.37 20.80
N MET A 109 -5.67 -10.39 20.18
CA MET A 109 -4.98 -11.39 19.37
C MET A 109 -5.35 -11.21 17.89
N VAL A 110 -4.34 -11.17 17.03
CA VAL A 110 -4.53 -11.15 15.57
C VAL A 110 -4.45 -12.58 15.05
N PHE A 111 -5.54 -13.06 14.44
CA PHE A 111 -5.57 -14.37 13.80
C PHE A 111 -5.10 -14.27 12.34
N ARG A 112 -4.07 -15.02 11.99
CA ARG A 112 -3.61 -15.21 10.61
C ARG A 112 -3.65 -16.68 10.25
N LYS A 113 -3.52 -16.99 8.95
CA LYS A 113 -3.43 -18.38 8.44
C LYS A 113 -2.38 -19.24 9.16
N ASN A 114 -1.37 -18.61 9.75
CA ASN A 114 -0.20 -19.26 10.35
C ASN A 114 -0.25 -19.30 11.89
N GLY A 115 -1.37 -18.91 12.51
CA GLY A 115 -1.54 -18.88 13.98
C GLY A 115 -2.05 -17.53 14.51
N SER A 116 -2.16 -17.43 15.84
CA SER A 116 -2.53 -16.19 16.54
C SER A 116 -1.31 -15.55 17.19
N THR A 117 -1.18 -14.22 17.06
CA THR A 117 -0.11 -13.44 17.69
C THR A 117 -0.70 -12.26 18.46
N PRO A 118 -0.11 -11.85 19.59
CA PRO A 118 -0.54 -10.63 20.28
C PRO A 118 -0.43 -9.42 19.34
N ALA A 119 -1.43 -8.54 19.38
CA ALA A 119 -1.43 -7.31 18.61
C ALA A 119 -0.47 -6.30 19.22
N ASP A 120 0.42 -5.74 18.41
CA ASP A 120 1.14 -4.53 18.80
C ASP A 120 0.21 -3.33 18.65
N LEU A 121 -0.18 -2.69 19.75
CA LEU A 121 -1.04 -1.49 19.76
C LEU A 121 -0.22 -0.19 19.89
N SER A 122 1.11 -0.27 19.89
CA SER A 122 1.98 0.91 20.10
C SER A 122 1.93 1.91 18.94
N HIS A 123 1.46 1.48 17.77
CA HIS A 123 1.29 2.34 16.59
C HIS A 123 -0.09 3.02 16.53
N LEU A 124 -0.97 2.78 17.51
CA LEU A 124 -2.30 3.38 17.54
C LEU A 124 -2.27 4.74 18.21
N TYR A 125 -2.73 5.74 17.46
CA TYR A 125 -2.81 7.13 17.89
C TYR A 125 -4.22 7.65 17.73
N SER A 126 -4.69 8.41 18.72
CA SER A 126 -5.85 9.27 18.60
C SER A 126 -5.39 10.69 18.31
N GLY A 127 -6.01 11.36 17.34
CA GLY A 127 -5.57 12.64 16.82
C GLY A 127 -6.65 13.71 16.85
N LYS A 128 -6.25 14.96 17.07
CA LYS A 128 -7.09 16.15 16.82
C LYS A 128 -6.37 17.13 15.89
N LEU A 129 -7.16 17.85 15.09
CA LEU A 129 -6.68 18.96 14.29
C LEU A 129 -6.50 20.19 15.17
N GLU A 130 -5.36 20.86 15.04
CA GLU A 130 -5.08 22.16 15.67
C GLU A 130 -5.62 23.35 14.85
#